data_AF-A0A6B3MH78-F1
#
_entry.id   AF-A0A6B3MH78-F1
#
_cell.length_a   1.000
_cell.length_b   1.000
_cell.length_c   1.000
_cell.angle_alpha   90.00
_cell.angle_beta   90.00
_cell.angle_gamma   90.00
#
_symmetry.space_group_name_H-M   'P 1'
#
loop_
_entity.id
_entity.type
_entity.pdbx_description
1 polymer ?
#
loop_
_entity_poly.entity_id
_entity_poly.type
_entity_poly.pdbx_seq_one_letter_code
_entity_poly.pdbx_strand_id
1 'polypeptide(L)'
;MLPQSHSQRYQEFQQALKQMYETAAAKDWHFAGLREQFQELQQLFKSQIVSLSSDNLSPDYASRWQSLQTEIHKQMRLLDTDLMLLQASRSSARSLSRAASVRERLNTLMVYSQAIIQL
;
A
#
# COMPACT_ATOMS: atom_id res chain seq x y z
N MET A 1 12.56 19.34 -0.25
CA MET A 1 11.71 18.97 -1.40
C MET A 1 12.10 17.58 -1.85
N LEU A 2 11.12 16.69 -1.98
CA LEU A 2 11.31 15.36 -2.51
C LEU A 2 11.74 15.40 -4.01
N PRO A 3 12.73 14.60 -4.44
CA PRO A 3 13.11 14.51 -5.85
C PRO A 3 11.91 14.11 -6.72
N GLN A 4 11.79 14.70 -7.91
CA GLN A 4 10.66 14.43 -8.82
C GLN A 4 10.49 12.94 -9.13
N SER A 5 11.61 12.21 -9.28
CA SER A 5 11.60 10.76 -9.51
C SER A 5 11.01 9.97 -8.34
N HIS A 6 11.19 10.43 -7.11
CA HIS A 6 10.57 9.82 -5.93
C HIS A 6 9.07 10.12 -5.92
N SER A 7 8.69 11.39 -6.08
CA SER A 7 7.28 11.81 -6.09
C SER A 7 6.47 11.02 -7.12
N GLN A 8 7.00 10.85 -8.34
CA GLN A 8 6.33 10.09 -9.39
C GLN A 8 6.10 8.63 -8.99
N ARG A 9 7.11 7.95 -8.43
CA ARG A 9 6.99 6.55 -7.99
C ARG A 9 5.96 6.39 -6.87
N TYR A 10 5.89 7.34 -5.93
CA TYR A 10 4.83 7.32 -4.91
C TYR A 10 3.45 7.60 -5.47
N GLN A 11 3.32 8.45 -6.50
CA GLN A 11 2.04 8.69 -7.18
C GLN A 11 1.56 7.43 -7.91
N GLU A 12 2.45 6.73 -8.62
CA GLU A 12 2.14 5.45 -9.27
C GLU A 12 1.71 4.39 -8.23
N PHE A 13 2.44 4.29 -7.12
CA PHE A 13 2.06 3.41 -6.00
C PHE A 13 0.71 3.79 -5.39
N GLN A 14 0.45 5.08 -5.19
CA GLN A 14 -0.82 5.58 -4.66
C GLN A 14 -2.00 5.26 -5.60
N GLN A 15 -1.79 5.36 -6.91
CA GLN A 15 -2.81 4.99 -7.90
C GLN A 15 -3.11 3.49 -7.85
N ALA A 16 -2.09 2.63 -7.76
CA ALA A 16 -2.27 1.19 -7.63
C ALA A 16 -3.02 0.82 -6.33
N LEU A 17 -2.70 1.48 -5.20
CA LEU A 17 -3.43 1.31 -3.94
C LEU A 17 -4.90 1.68 -4.07
N LYS A 18 -5.21 2.79 -4.76
CA LYS A 18 -6.58 3.25 -4.98
C LYS A 18 -7.38 2.26 -5.84
N GLN A 19 -6.79 1.76 -6.93
CA GLN A 19 -7.44 0.75 -7.78
C GLN A 19 -7.76 -0.54 -7.00
N MET A 20 -6.82 -0.99 -6.16
CA MET A 20 -7.05 -2.15 -5.31
C MET A 20 -8.12 -1.88 -4.24
N TYR A 21 -8.16 -0.67 -3.67
CA TYR A 21 -9.20 -0.26 -2.72
C TYR A 21 -10.59 -0.31 -3.36
N GLU A 22 -10.74 0.26 -4.56
CA GLU A 22 -12.00 0.26 -5.32
C GLU A 22 -12.45 -1.17 -5.61
N THR A 23 -11.53 -2.06 -5.97
CA THR A 23 -11.82 -3.49 -6.18
C THR A 23 -12.28 -4.16 -4.90
N ALA A 24 -11.64 -3.88 -3.75
CA ALA A 24 -12.03 -4.44 -2.45
C ALA A 24 -13.35 -3.86 -1.90
N ALA A 25 -13.77 -2.70 -2.42
CA ALA A 25 -15.01 -2.02 -2.03
C ALA A 25 -16.21 -2.39 -2.93
N ALA A 26 -15.98 -2.98 -4.10
CA ALA A 26 -17.03 -3.44 -5.01
C ALA A 26 -17.94 -4.47 -4.32
N LYS A 27 -19.24 -4.53 -4.65
CA LYS A 27 -20.16 -5.50 -4.00
C LYS A 27 -19.83 -6.96 -4.34
N ASP A 28 -19.31 -7.20 -5.55
CA ASP A 28 -19.05 -8.54 -6.09
C ASP A 28 -17.55 -8.81 -6.25
N TRP A 29 -16.75 -8.35 -5.29
CA TRP A 29 -15.30 -8.58 -5.31
C TRP A 29 -14.98 -10.07 -5.23
N HIS A 30 -13.97 -10.49 -5.99
CA HIS A 30 -13.50 -11.88 -6.01
C HIS A 30 -12.10 -11.95 -5.43
N PHE A 31 -11.86 -12.93 -4.55
CA PHE A 31 -10.57 -13.07 -3.87
C PHE A 31 -9.40 -13.24 -4.86
N ALA A 32 -9.60 -14.00 -5.95
CA ALA A 32 -8.57 -14.22 -6.97
C ALA A 32 -8.08 -12.90 -7.58
N GLY A 33 -9.00 -12.03 -8.01
CA GLY A 33 -8.66 -10.72 -8.56
C GLY A 33 -7.97 -9.80 -7.55
N LEU A 34 -8.39 -9.81 -6.28
CA LEU A 34 -7.69 -9.08 -5.22
C LEU A 34 -6.26 -9.60 -4.98
N ARG A 35 -6.06 -10.92 -5.10
CA ARG A 35 -4.73 -11.51 -4.93
C ARG A 35 -3.80 -11.16 -6.10
N GLU A 36 -4.31 -11.16 -7.33
CA GLU A 36 -3.58 -10.73 -8.52
C GLU A 36 -3.16 -9.26 -8.41
N GLN A 37 -4.10 -8.36 -8.09
CA GLN A 37 -3.78 -6.94 -7.87
C GLN A 37 -2.77 -6.73 -6.74
N PHE A 38 -2.85 -7.52 -5.66
CA PHE A 38 -1.86 -7.45 -4.60
C PHE A 38 -0.47 -7.89 -5.07
N GLN A 39 -0.37 -8.92 -5.92
CA GLN A 39 0.91 -9.33 -6.49
C GLN A 39 1.52 -8.23 -7.35
N GLU A 40 0.72 -7.58 -8.20
CA GLU A 40 1.15 -6.43 -9.01
C GLU A 40 1.61 -5.27 -8.12
N LEU A 41 0.81 -4.92 -7.10
CA LEU A 41 1.15 -3.89 -6.12
C LEU A 41 2.47 -4.22 -5.39
N GLN A 42 2.67 -5.49 -5.02
CA GLN A 42 3.89 -5.93 -4.35
C GLN A 42 5.11 -5.85 -5.26
N GLN A 43 4.97 -6.15 -6.56
CA GLN A 43 6.04 -6.01 -7.54
C GLN A 43 6.38 -4.53 -7.78
N LEU A 44 5.37 -3.67 -7.91
CA LEU A 44 5.56 -2.23 -8.03
C LEU A 44 6.28 -1.68 -6.78
N PHE A 45 5.83 -2.08 -5.59
CA PHE A 45 6.47 -1.68 -4.34
C PHE A 45 7.95 -2.09 -4.28
N LYS A 46 8.26 -3.35 -4.59
CA LYS A 46 9.65 -3.86 -4.59
C LYS A 46 10.54 -3.18 -5.62
N SER A 47 10.04 -2.97 -6.84
CA SER A 47 10.83 -2.40 -7.94
C SER A 47 11.03 -0.89 -7.78
N GLN A 48 9.98 -0.17 -7.37
CA GLN A 48 9.97 1.28 -7.42
C GLN A 48 10.20 1.95 -6.06
N ILE A 49 9.67 1.40 -4.97
CA ILE A 49 9.67 2.05 -3.66
C ILE A 49 10.85 1.59 -2.81
N VAL A 50 11.08 0.28 -2.70
CA VAL A 50 12.18 -0.29 -1.91
C VAL A 50 13.55 0.14 -2.42
N SER A 51 13.68 0.44 -3.72
CA SER A 51 14.93 0.87 -4.35
C SER A 51 15.27 2.36 -4.11
N LEU A 52 14.38 3.11 -3.47
CA LEU A 52 14.61 4.53 -3.18
C LEU A 52 15.58 4.71 -2.01
N SER A 53 16.41 5.75 -2.09
CA SER A 53 17.36 6.11 -1.04
C SER A 53 17.15 7.54 -0.55
N SER A 54 17.36 7.76 0.75
CA SER A 54 17.35 9.09 1.35
C SER A 54 18.62 9.90 1.10
N ASP A 55 19.64 9.35 0.45
CA ASP A 55 20.98 9.99 0.35
C ASP A 55 20.97 11.37 -0.30
N ASN A 56 19.99 11.63 -1.17
CA ASN A 56 19.84 12.91 -1.87
C ASN A 56 18.79 13.83 -1.21
N LEU A 57 18.29 13.48 -0.02
CA LEU A 57 17.35 14.31 0.75
C LEU A 57 18.13 15.14 1.76
N SER A 58 17.69 16.38 2.01
CA SER A 58 18.26 17.13 3.13
C SER A 58 17.88 16.49 4.48
N PRO A 59 18.68 16.68 5.53
CA PRO A 59 18.56 15.91 6.78
C PRO A 59 17.16 15.93 7.41
N ASP A 60 16.48 17.08 7.40
CA ASP A 60 15.13 17.24 7.94
C ASP A 60 14.08 16.39 7.19
N TYR A 61 14.26 16.24 5.88
CA TYR A 61 13.38 15.42 5.04
C TYR A 61 13.76 13.95 5.08
N ALA A 62 15.05 13.63 5.16
CA ALA A 62 15.56 12.27 5.22
C ALA A 62 14.96 11.49 6.40
N SER A 63 14.98 12.07 7.61
CA SER A 63 14.44 11.42 8.81
C SER A 63 12.94 11.15 8.73
N ARG A 64 12.16 12.13 8.26
CA ARG A 64 10.71 11.99 8.07
C ARG A 64 10.39 10.96 6.98
N TRP A 65 11.10 11.00 5.86
CA TRP A 65 10.94 10.06 4.77
C TRP A 65 11.26 8.62 5.20
N GLN A 66 12.36 8.39 5.93
CA GLN A 66 12.74 7.07 6.44
C GLN A 66 11.69 6.50 7.41
N SER A 67 11.14 7.37 8.27
CA SER A 67 10.07 6.98 9.21
C SER A 67 8.81 6.55 8.46
N LEU A 68 8.37 7.33 7.47
CA LEU A 68 7.22 6.99 6.63
C LEU A 68 7.46 5.74 5.78
N GLN A 69 8.67 5.57 5.25
CA GLN A 69 9.08 4.35 4.55
C GLN A 69 8.96 3.11 5.43
N THR A 70 9.42 3.19 6.67
CA THR A 70 9.31 2.08 7.62
C THR A 70 7.86 1.67 7.86
N GLU A 71 6.96 2.66 8.01
CA GLU A 71 5.53 2.37 8.15
C GLU A 71 4.92 1.79 6.87
N ILE A 72 5.25 2.30 5.68
CA ILE A 72 4.79 1.71 4.41
C ILE A 72 5.24 0.23 4.29
N HIS A 73 6.51 -0.06 4.59
CA HIS A 73 7.04 -1.44 4.57
C HIS A 73 6.31 -2.36 5.55
N LYS A 74 5.98 -1.85 6.75
CA LYS A 74 5.20 -2.58 7.75
C LYS A 74 3.77 -2.82 7.26
N GLN A 75 3.10 -1.80 6.73
CA GLN A 75 1.72 -1.94 6.24
C GLN A 75 1.62 -2.86 5.02
N MET A 76 2.61 -2.87 4.11
CA MET A 76 2.64 -3.83 3.00
C MET A 76 2.72 -5.29 3.49
N ARG A 77 3.50 -5.55 4.54
CA ARG A 77 3.57 -6.90 5.17
C ARG A 77 2.25 -7.28 5.84
N LEU A 78 1.64 -6.35 6.57
CA LEU A 78 0.33 -6.58 7.18
C LEU A 78 -0.76 -6.81 6.11
N LEU A 79 -0.62 -6.24 4.92
CA LEU A 79 -1.57 -6.40 3.81
C LEU A 79 -1.60 -7.80 3.27
N ASP A 80 -0.44 -8.43 3.14
CA ASP A 80 -0.36 -9.84 2.82
C ASP A 80 -1.08 -10.70 3.87
N THR A 81 -0.84 -10.42 5.16
CA THR A 81 -1.48 -11.15 6.28
C THR A 81 -3.00 -11.09 6.23
N ASP A 82 -3.60 -9.92 6.05
CA ASP A 82 -5.07 -9.86 5.98
C ASP A 82 -5.62 -10.53 4.74
N LEU A 83 -4.93 -10.47 3.60
CA LEU A 83 -5.37 -11.19 2.40
C LEU A 83 -5.36 -12.70 2.66
N MET A 84 -4.34 -13.24 3.33
CA MET A 84 -4.32 -14.64 3.75
C MET A 84 -5.49 -14.97 4.69
N LEU A 85 -5.81 -14.08 5.65
CA LEU A 85 -6.91 -14.27 6.58
C LEU A 85 -8.29 -14.12 5.91
N LEU A 86 -8.40 -13.26 4.91
CA LEU A 86 -9.58 -13.11 4.06
C LEU A 86 -9.82 -14.39 3.26
N GLN A 87 -8.77 -14.96 2.66
CA GLN A 87 -8.84 -16.24 1.94
C GLN A 87 -9.30 -17.39 2.83
N ALA A 88 -8.80 -17.45 4.06
CA ALA A 88 -9.12 -18.50 5.02
C ALA A 88 -10.53 -18.35 5.64
N SER A 89 -11.23 -17.23 5.40
CA SER A 89 -12.53 -16.95 5.99
C SER A 89 -13.64 -17.76 5.32
N ARG A 90 -14.30 -18.61 6.12
CA ARG A 90 -15.34 -19.54 5.62
C ARG A 90 -16.78 -19.05 5.81
N SER A 91 -17.00 -17.95 6.54
CA SER A 91 -18.34 -17.39 6.74
C SER A 91 -18.43 -15.99 6.16
N SER A 92 -19.57 -15.66 5.54
CA SER A 92 -19.83 -14.36 4.91
C SER A 92 -19.55 -13.17 5.85
N ALA A 93 -19.99 -13.26 7.11
CA ALA A 93 -19.75 -12.22 8.12
C ALA A 93 -18.26 -11.99 8.41
N ARG A 94 -17.45 -13.07 8.48
CA ARG A 94 -15.99 -12.95 8.68
C ARG A 94 -15.30 -12.41 7.44
N SER A 95 -15.70 -12.87 6.25
CA SER A 95 -15.14 -12.38 4.99
C SER A 95 -15.40 -10.87 4.82
N LEU A 96 -16.60 -10.40 5.17
CA LEU A 96 -16.93 -8.96 5.14
C LEU A 96 -16.06 -8.16 6.13
N SER A 97 -15.91 -8.65 7.36
CA SER A 97 -15.05 -8.01 8.37
C SER A 97 -13.58 -7.96 7.91
N ARG A 98 -13.06 -9.05 7.34
CA ARG A 98 -11.69 -9.11 6.81
C ARG A 98 -11.49 -8.22 5.60
N ALA A 99 -12.46 -8.12 4.70
CA ALA A 99 -12.43 -7.19 3.58
C ALA A 99 -12.42 -5.73 4.06
N ALA A 100 -13.10 -5.41 5.17
CA ALA A 100 -12.98 -4.10 5.80
C ALA A 100 -11.56 -3.83 6.33
N SER A 101 -10.91 -4.81 6.98
CA SER A 101 -9.51 -4.67 7.43
C SER A 101 -8.53 -4.45 6.25
N VAL A 102 -8.73 -5.16 5.13
CA VAL A 102 -7.97 -4.93 3.90
C VAL A 102 -8.11 -3.49 3.41
N ARG A 103 -9.35 -2.98 3.33
CA ARG A 103 -9.63 -1.60 2.91
C ARG A 103 -9.02 -0.55 3.84
N GLU A 104 -9.12 -0.77 5.15
CA GLU A 104 -8.56 0.15 6.14
C GLU A 104 -7.05 0.29 6.00
N ARG A 105 -6.36 -0.83 5.73
CA ARG A 105 -4.92 -0.79 5.55
C ARG A 105 -4.50 -0.20 4.20
N LEU A 106 -5.25 -0.46 3.13
CA LEU A 106 -5.06 0.23 1.86
C LEU A 106 -5.19 1.75 2.04
N ASN A 107 -6.18 2.19 2.82
CA ASN A 107 -6.33 3.60 3.17
C ASN A 107 -5.14 4.15 3.96
N THR A 108 -4.67 3.42 4.97
CA THR A 108 -3.46 3.78 5.73
C THR A 108 -2.23 3.93 4.83
N LEU A 109 -2.02 2.99 3.89
CA LEU A 109 -0.94 3.07 2.90
C LEU A 109 -1.06 4.29 1.99
N MET A 110 -2.28 4.64 1.56
CA MET A 110 -2.53 5.84 0.77
C MET A 110 -2.21 7.12 1.56
N VAL A 111 -2.54 7.18 2.85
CA VAL A 111 -2.21 8.32 3.73
C VAL A 111 -0.71 8.49 3.87
N TYR A 112 0.05 7.41 4.13
CA TYR A 112 1.51 7.51 4.22
C TYR A 112 2.16 7.89 2.89
N SER A 113 1.67 7.34 1.78
CA SER A 113 2.16 7.69 0.44
C SER A 113 1.91 9.17 0.14
N GLN A 114 0.72 9.68 0.48
CA GLN A 114 0.38 11.09 0.32
C GLN A 114 1.25 12.00 1.18
N ALA A 115 1.54 11.59 2.43
CA ALA A 115 2.43 12.32 3.32
C ALA A 115 3.84 12.43 2.74
N ILE A 116 4.35 11.37 2.10
CA ILE A 116 5.65 11.42 1.41
C ILE A 116 5.60 12.38 0.20
N ILE A 117 4.56 12.32 -0.62
CA ILE A 117 4.42 13.20 -1.81
C ILE A 117 4.41 14.69 -1.42
N GLN A 118 3.96 15.02 -0.21
CA GLN A 118 3.87 16.39 0.32
C GLN A 118 5.12 16.87 1.08
N LEU A 119 6.19 16.07 1.15
CA LEU A 119 7.49 16.46 1.71
C LEU A 119 8.26 17.41 0.77
#